data_AF-A0A3B9IUZ6-F1
#
_entry.id   AF-A0A3B9IUZ6-F1
#
_cell.length_a   1.000
_cell.length_b   1.000
_cell.length_c   1.000
_cell.angle_alpha   90.00
_cell.angle_beta   90.00
_cell.angle_gamma   90.00
#
_symmetry.space_group_name_H-M   'P 1'
#
loop_
_entity.id
_entity.type
_entity.pdbx_description
1 polymer ?
#
loop_
_entity_poly.entity_id
_entity_poly.type
_entity_poly.pdbx_seq_one_letter_code
_entity_poly.pdbx_strand_id
1 'polypeptide(L)'
;MEAFHRRLGGLAAVLDLLGANDVHSDNLIAAGAAPVVVDLECLFGLPAASPALDRLEATPALLTTGLLPFLVPLPGGIWRNMGCLGPVLPAATVPDNGWCHIGTDWIRRATVAVPVEDPCRPVLDGQEVDVTPWVPALVDGHDAAMEVLIAHRDALTAEDGPLAFTGALCRHVALPTESYRRLLVRLA
;
A
#
# COMPACT_ATOMS: atom_id res chain seq x y z
N MET A 1 -14.86 2.48 13.27
CA MET A 1 -14.68 2.43 11.81
C MET A 1 -14.61 3.81 11.18
N GLU A 2 -15.58 4.70 11.39
CA GLU A 2 -15.52 6.07 10.87
C GLU A 2 -14.21 6.80 11.22
N ALA A 3 -13.84 6.81 12.51
CA ALA A 3 -12.61 7.43 12.97
C ALA A 3 -11.34 6.84 12.34
N PHE A 4 -11.32 5.53 12.08
CA PHE A 4 -10.20 4.87 11.39
C PHE A 4 -10.07 5.41 9.96
N HIS A 5 -11.15 5.38 9.18
CA HIS A 5 -11.14 5.82 7.79
C HIS A 5 -10.88 7.32 7.66
N ARG A 6 -11.39 8.14 8.58
CA ARG A 6 -11.07 9.57 8.64
C ARG A 6 -9.59 9.82 8.92
N ARG A 7 -8.99 9.09 9.85
CA ARG A 7 -7.54 9.18 10.10
C ARG A 7 -6.73 8.64 8.93
N LEU A 8 -7.23 7.63 8.23
CA LEU A 8 -6.58 7.06 7.05
C LEU A 8 -6.59 8.04 5.88
N GLY A 9 -7.69 8.78 5.70
CA GLY A 9 -7.75 9.91 4.79
C GLY A 9 -6.72 10.99 5.11
N GLY A 10 -6.60 11.37 6.39
CA GLY A 10 -5.58 12.34 6.80
C GLY A 10 -4.15 11.84 6.60
N LEU A 11 -3.90 10.55 6.84
CA LEU A 11 -2.62 9.92 6.56
C LEU A 11 -2.34 9.87 5.04
N ALA A 12 -3.35 9.59 4.22
CA ALA A 12 -3.26 9.60 2.76
C ALA A 12 -2.81 10.97 2.24
N ALA A 13 -3.39 12.06 2.76
CA ALA A 13 -3.02 13.43 2.44
C ALA A 13 -1.53 13.72 2.76
N VAL A 14 -1.04 13.27 3.91
CA VAL A 14 0.38 13.42 4.27
C VAL A 14 1.30 12.60 3.35
N LEU A 15 0.93 11.34 3.07
CA LEU A 15 1.71 10.47 2.18
C LEU A 15 1.75 11.00 0.74
N ASP A 16 0.64 11.56 0.26
CA ASP A 16 0.56 12.23 -1.04
C ASP A 16 1.50 13.43 -1.10
N LEU A 17 1.44 14.32 -0.10
CA LEU A 17 2.31 15.48 0.02
C LEU A 17 3.80 15.09 0.01
N LEU A 18 4.15 13.99 0.69
CA LEU A 18 5.52 13.50 0.77
C LEU A 18 5.95 12.69 -0.46
N GLY A 19 5.08 12.48 -1.44
CA GLY A 19 5.38 11.64 -2.60
C GLY A 19 5.75 10.22 -2.21
N ALA A 20 5.03 9.64 -1.24
CA ALA A 20 5.21 8.25 -0.84
C ALA A 20 4.94 7.32 -2.03
N ASN A 21 5.71 6.24 -2.15
CA ASN A 21 5.46 5.12 -3.04
C ASN A 21 5.56 3.81 -2.25
N ASP A 22 5.07 2.71 -2.84
CA ASP A 22 5.19 1.36 -2.25
C ASP A 22 4.44 1.15 -0.92
N VAL A 23 3.40 1.95 -0.66
CA VAL A 23 2.49 1.81 0.50
C VAL A 23 1.37 0.82 0.17
N HIS A 24 1.74 -0.43 -0.12
CA HIS A 24 0.81 -1.50 -0.45
C HIS A 24 0.18 -2.14 0.80
N SER A 25 -0.78 -3.07 0.62
CA SER A 25 -1.57 -3.61 1.72
C SER A 25 -0.75 -4.25 2.86
N ASP A 26 0.39 -4.87 2.55
CA ASP A 26 1.27 -5.46 3.57
C ASP A 26 1.92 -4.39 4.50
N ASN A 27 1.91 -3.12 4.11
CA ASN A 27 2.53 -2.00 4.82
C ASN A 27 1.54 -1.16 5.65
N LEU A 28 0.25 -1.48 5.62
CA LEU A 28 -0.77 -0.81 6.46
C LEU A 28 -1.24 -1.73 7.58
N ILE A 29 -1.06 -1.28 8.82
CA ILE A 29 -1.57 -1.94 10.02
C ILE A 29 -2.83 -1.22 10.48
N ALA A 30 -3.94 -1.95 10.56
CA ALA A 30 -5.18 -1.46 11.13
C ALA A 30 -5.20 -1.61 12.67
N ALA A 31 -4.59 -0.66 13.40
CA ALA A 31 -4.51 -0.68 14.86
C ALA A 31 -5.72 0.00 15.51
N GLY A 32 -6.86 -0.71 15.52
CA GLY A 32 -8.12 -0.19 16.06
C GLY A 32 -8.59 1.04 15.28
N ALA A 33 -8.67 2.20 15.93
CA ALA A 33 -9.02 3.44 15.26
C ALA A 33 -7.83 4.17 14.64
N ALA A 34 -6.60 3.65 14.75
CA ALA A 34 -5.39 4.29 14.23
C ALA A 34 -4.83 3.48 13.04
N PRO A 35 -4.83 4.03 11.81
CA PRO A 35 -4.06 3.46 10.71
C PRO A 35 -2.58 3.75 10.93
N VAL A 36 -1.74 2.72 10.81
CA VAL A 36 -0.29 2.84 10.96
C VAL A 36 0.36 2.31 9.68
N VAL A 37 1.04 3.17 8.95
CA VAL A 37 1.87 2.76 7.82
C VAL A 37 3.29 2.47 8.31
N VAL A 38 3.80 1.32 7.92
CA VAL A 38 5.19 0.90 8.13
C VAL A 38 5.95 0.97 6.81
N ASP A 39 7.27 0.78 6.87
CA ASP A 39 8.13 0.73 5.69
C ASP A 39 8.11 2.01 4.83
N LEU A 40 8.27 3.16 5.48
CA LEU A 40 8.30 4.50 4.85
C LEU A 40 9.65 4.82 4.18
N GLU A 41 10.38 3.81 3.72
CA GLU A 41 11.69 4.03 3.07
C GLU A 41 11.55 4.60 1.65
N CYS A 42 10.38 4.50 1.04
CA CYS A 42 10.07 4.97 -0.32
C CYS A 42 9.36 6.35 -0.34
N LEU A 43 9.62 7.21 0.64
CA LEU A 43 9.18 8.63 0.64
C LEU A 43 9.97 9.48 -0.37
N PHE A 44 9.41 10.61 -0.78
CA PHE A 44 9.97 11.55 -1.77
C PHE A 44 10.30 10.87 -3.10
N GLY A 45 9.58 9.79 -3.41
CA GLY A 45 9.83 9.00 -4.58
C GLY A 45 9.39 9.76 -5.83
N LEU A 46 10.20 9.65 -6.88
CA LEU A 46 9.75 10.03 -8.21
C LEU A 46 8.61 9.08 -8.63
N PRO A 47 7.58 9.56 -9.34
CA PRO A 47 6.58 8.67 -9.91
C PRO A 47 7.29 7.58 -10.71
N ALA A 48 7.08 6.32 -10.34
CA ALA A 48 7.64 5.21 -11.10
C ALA A 48 7.03 5.25 -12.51
N ALA A 49 7.88 5.24 -13.54
CA ALA A 49 7.42 5.14 -14.92
C ALA A 49 6.63 3.83 -15.06
N SER A 50 5.31 3.94 -15.17
CA SER A 50 4.43 2.80 -15.32
C SER A 50 3.72 2.96 -16.65
N PRO A 51 4.08 2.16 -17.68
CA PRO A 51 3.43 2.23 -18.98
C PRO A 51 1.90 2.02 -18.93
N ALA A 52 1.38 1.46 -17.82
CA ALA A 52 -0.04 1.32 -17.56
C ALA A 52 -0.67 2.61 -16.99
N LEU A 53 0.03 3.30 -16.08
CA LEU A 53 -0.41 4.58 -15.53
C LEU A 53 -0.19 5.73 -16.52
N ASP A 54 0.86 5.67 -17.35
CA ASP A 54 1.14 6.62 -18.44
C ASP A 54 0.04 6.65 -19.51
N ARG A 55 -0.83 5.62 -19.55
CA ARG A 55 -2.01 5.55 -20.42
C ARG A 55 -3.24 6.23 -19.84
N LEU A 56 -3.21 6.59 -18.55
CA LEU A 56 -4.28 7.36 -17.93
C LEU A 56 -4.09 8.83 -18.32
N GLU A 57 -5.14 9.48 -18.82
CA GLU A 57 -5.13 10.92 -19.14
C GLU A 57 -4.74 11.77 -17.92
N ALA A 58 -5.07 11.29 -16.73
CA ALA A 58 -4.52 11.74 -15.46
C ALA A 58 -4.40 10.53 -14.53
N THR A 59 -3.22 10.29 -13.97
CA THR A 59 -3.06 9.30 -12.88
C THR A 59 -3.47 9.96 -11.57
N PRO A 60 -4.50 9.48 -10.85
CA PRO A 60 -4.80 9.94 -9.50
C PRO A 60 -3.55 9.91 -8.61
N ALA A 61 -3.27 11.02 -7.90
CA ALA A 61 -2.05 11.18 -7.11
C ALA A 61 -1.87 10.05 -6.05
N LEU A 62 -2.98 9.58 -5.47
CA LEU A 62 -2.97 8.48 -4.51
C LEU A 62 -2.84 7.06 -5.14
N LEU A 63 -2.90 6.91 -6.46
CA LEU A 63 -2.64 5.59 -7.08
C LEU A 63 -1.15 5.27 -7.09
N THR A 64 -0.28 6.27 -7.24
CA THR A 64 1.17 6.05 -7.24
C THR A 64 1.70 5.70 -5.85
N THR A 65 1.01 6.14 -4.79
CA THR A 65 1.38 5.80 -3.42
C THR A 65 1.23 4.32 -3.08
N GLY A 66 0.38 3.58 -3.81
CA GLY A 66 -0.01 2.21 -3.49
C GLY A 66 -1.16 2.11 -2.47
N LEU A 67 -1.63 3.23 -1.93
CA LEU A 67 -2.69 3.26 -0.92
C LEU A 67 -4.06 2.94 -1.51
N LEU A 68 -4.37 3.46 -2.70
CA LEU A 68 -5.62 3.17 -3.40
C LEU A 68 -5.64 1.72 -3.91
N PRO A 69 -6.83 1.10 -4.00
CA PRO A 69 -6.94 -0.28 -4.45
C PRO A 69 -6.50 -0.41 -5.90
N PHE A 70 -5.66 -1.39 -6.18
CA PHE A 70 -5.35 -1.82 -7.53
C PHE A 70 -5.30 -3.34 -7.58
N LEU A 71 -5.97 -3.90 -8.59
CA LEU A 71 -6.12 -5.33 -8.74
C LEU A 71 -5.03 -5.89 -9.65
N VAL A 72 -4.34 -6.91 -9.16
CA VAL A 72 -3.39 -7.70 -9.95
C VAL A 72 -4.00 -9.07 -10.28
N PRO A 73 -3.91 -9.51 -11.55
CA PRO A 73 -4.43 -10.81 -11.93
C PRO A 73 -3.50 -11.92 -11.44
N LEU A 74 -4.10 -12.99 -10.92
CA LEU A 74 -3.44 -14.23 -10.52
C LEU A 74 -3.91 -15.40 -11.40
N PRO A 75 -3.19 -16.55 -11.41
CA PRO A 75 -3.61 -17.74 -12.14
C PRO A 75 -5.04 -18.17 -11.76
N GLY A 76 -5.77 -18.74 -12.73
CA GLY A 76 -7.13 -19.26 -12.50
C GLY A 76 -8.24 -18.19 -12.50
N GLY A 77 -7.97 -16.98 -13.01
CA GLY A 77 -8.96 -15.90 -13.08
C GLY A 77 -9.21 -15.19 -11.75
N ILE A 78 -8.33 -15.41 -10.78
CA ILE A 78 -8.37 -14.80 -9.45
C ILE A 78 -7.76 -13.40 -9.53
N TRP A 79 -8.27 -12.47 -8.74
CA TRP A 79 -7.72 -11.12 -8.59
C TRP A 79 -7.27 -10.93 -7.15
N ARG A 80 -6.11 -10.30 -6.96
CA ARG A 80 -5.63 -9.84 -5.66
C ARG A 80 -5.66 -8.32 -5.62
N ASN A 81 -6.20 -7.77 -4.54
CA ASN A 81 -6.00 -6.36 -4.22
C ASN A 81 -4.62 -6.19 -3.59
N MET A 82 -3.79 -5.32 -4.15
CA MET A 82 -2.48 -4.96 -3.60
C MET A 82 -2.49 -3.61 -2.88
N GLY A 83 -3.57 -2.84 -3.02
CA GLY A 83 -3.69 -1.55 -2.37
C GLY A 83 -4.36 -1.64 -1.00
N CYS A 84 -4.24 -0.57 -0.21
CA CYS A 84 -4.71 -0.54 1.17
C CYS A 84 -6.24 -0.43 1.35
N LEU A 85 -6.97 -0.06 0.29
CA LEU A 85 -8.35 0.42 0.36
C LEU A 85 -9.26 -0.26 -0.65
N GLY A 86 -9.52 -1.56 -0.52
CA GLY A 86 -10.32 -2.32 -1.50
C GLY A 86 -11.61 -2.94 -0.96
N PRO A 87 -12.54 -3.34 -1.84
CA PRO A 87 -13.64 -4.20 -1.45
C PRO A 87 -13.12 -5.57 -0.99
N VAL A 88 -13.89 -6.26 -0.15
CA VAL A 88 -13.58 -7.64 0.25
C VAL A 88 -13.69 -8.55 -0.98
N LEU A 89 -12.57 -9.16 -1.37
CA LEU A 89 -12.52 -10.15 -2.43
C LEU A 89 -12.76 -11.56 -1.86
N PRO A 90 -13.36 -12.48 -2.63
CA PRO A 90 -13.55 -13.86 -2.19
C PRO A 90 -12.22 -14.51 -1.80
N ALA A 91 -12.25 -15.30 -0.72
CA ALA A 91 -11.10 -16.10 -0.32
C ALA A 91 -10.67 -17.02 -1.47
N ALA A 92 -9.38 -17.03 -1.77
CA ALA A 92 -8.82 -17.78 -2.86
C ALA A 92 -7.47 -18.38 -2.46
N THR A 93 -7.10 -19.47 -3.13
CA THR A 93 -5.79 -20.11 -2.98
C THR A 93 -5.17 -20.22 -4.36
N VAL A 94 -3.91 -19.84 -4.50
CA VAL A 94 -3.18 -19.87 -5.77
C VAL A 94 -1.91 -20.71 -5.65
N PRO A 95 -1.45 -21.37 -6.73
CA PRO A 95 -0.14 -22.00 -6.73
C PRO A 95 0.97 -20.95 -6.71
N ASP A 96 1.90 -21.04 -5.76
CA ASP A 96 3.12 -20.23 -5.71
C ASP A 96 4.34 -21.11 -5.33
N ASN A 97 5.53 -20.56 -5.51
CA ASN A 97 6.77 -21.15 -5.06
C ASN A 97 6.85 -21.08 -3.53
N GLY A 98 6.93 -22.23 -2.89
CA GLY A 98 7.16 -22.32 -1.45
C GLY A 98 7.99 -23.53 -1.09
N TRP A 99 7.79 -24.01 0.13
CA TRP A 99 8.54 -25.12 0.70
C TRP A 99 7.57 -26.18 1.20
N CYS A 100 7.86 -27.45 0.91
CA CYS A 100 7.21 -28.58 1.57
C CYS A 100 8.15 -29.19 2.61
N HIS A 101 7.58 -29.95 3.54
CA HIS A 101 8.31 -30.59 4.66
C HIS A 101 9.07 -29.58 5.56
N ILE A 102 8.49 -28.39 5.76
CA ILE A 102 9.05 -27.35 6.65
C ILE A 102 9.25 -27.93 8.06
N GLY A 103 10.40 -27.65 8.66
CA GLY A 103 10.76 -28.16 9.99
C GLY A 103 11.35 -29.58 10.00
N THR A 104 11.65 -30.14 8.82
CA THR A 104 12.33 -31.43 8.68
C THR A 104 13.60 -31.32 7.82
N ASP A 105 14.42 -32.35 7.85
CA ASP A 105 15.57 -32.60 6.98
C ASP A 105 15.18 -32.81 5.50
N TRP A 106 13.89 -33.01 5.20
CA TRP A 106 13.36 -33.20 3.84
C TRP A 106 12.82 -31.91 3.21
N ILE A 107 13.11 -30.75 3.81
CA ILE A 107 12.65 -29.46 3.30
C ILE A 107 13.15 -29.24 1.87
N ARG A 108 12.24 -28.96 0.95
CA ARG A 108 12.56 -28.71 -0.45
C ARG A 108 11.61 -27.72 -1.09
N ARG A 109 12.09 -27.04 -2.14
CA ARG A 109 11.24 -26.16 -2.96
C ARG A 109 10.18 -26.99 -3.66
N ALA A 110 8.97 -26.46 -3.70
CA ALA A 110 7.84 -27.01 -4.42
C ALA A 110 6.85 -25.91 -4.78
N THR A 111 5.99 -26.17 -5.77
CA THR A 111 4.75 -25.41 -5.91
C THR A 111 3.82 -25.81 -4.78
N VAL A 112 3.36 -24.83 -4.00
CA VAL A 112 2.43 -25.03 -2.89
C VAL A 112 1.21 -24.13 -3.10
N ALA A 113 0.08 -24.55 -2.54
CA ALA A 113 -1.14 -23.75 -2.56
C ALA A 113 -1.07 -22.72 -1.43
N VAL A 114 -1.03 -21.43 -1.77
CA VAL A 114 -0.97 -20.32 -0.81
C VAL A 114 -2.28 -19.52 -0.81
N PRO A 115 -2.82 -19.16 0.36
CA PRO A 115 -3.97 -18.27 0.43
C PRO A 115 -3.60 -16.90 -0.14
N VAL A 116 -4.55 -16.28 -0.85
CA VAL A 116 -4.45 -14.88 -1.26
C VAL A 116 -4.87 -14.03 -0.07
N GLU A 117 -3.89 -13.44 0.60
CA GLU A 117 -4.10 -12.54 1.74
C GLU A 117 -4.14 -11.08 1.29
N ASP A 118 -4.89 -10.27 2.05
CA ASP A 118 -4.97 -8.81 1.92
C ASP A 118 -4.95 -8.21 3.34
N PRO A 119 -3.74 -8.02 3.91
CA PRO A 119 -3.57 -7.80 5.35
C PRO A 119 -3.89 -6.37 5.83
N CYS A 120 -4.14 -5.43 4.94
CA CYS A 120 -4.42 -4.03 5.31
C CYS A 120 -5.84 -3.79 5.85
N ARG A 121 -6.65 -4.84 5.97
CA ARG A 121 -8.07 -4.69 6.23
C ARG A 121 -8.34 -4.40 7.71
N PRO A 122 -9.09 -3.33 8.04
CA PRO A 122 -9.51 -3.11 9.40
C PRO A 122 -10.49 -4.19 9.83
N VAL A 123 -10.21 -4.77 11.00
CA VAL A 123 -11.01 -5.82 11.61
C VAL A 123 -11.81 -5.22 12.77
N LEU A 124 -13.13 -5.43 12.76
CA LEU A 124 -14.04 -5.07 13.85
C LEU A 124 -14.71 -6.35 14.36
N ASP A 125 -14.63 -6.62 15.66
CA ASP A 125 -15.20 -7.82 16.29
C ASP A 125 -14.80 -9.14 15.58
N GLY A 126 -13.57 -9.20 15.07
CA GLY A 126 -13.04 -10.36 14.35
C GLY A 126 -13.53 -10.50 12.90
N GLN A 127 -14.19 -9.48 12.34
CA GLN A 127 -14.64 -9.45 10.95
C GLN A 127 -13.94 -8.36 10.16
N GLU A 128 -13.48 -8.69 8.95
CA GLU A 128 -13.00 -7.69 7.99
C GLU A 128 -14.15 -6.73 7.62
N VAL A 129 -13.84 -5.45 7.54
CA VAL A 129 -14.83 -4.42 7.22
C VAL A 129 -14.61 -3.88 5.81
N ASP A 130 -15.69 -3.85 5.03
CA ASP A 130 -15.69 -3.18 3.72
C ASP A 130 -15.47 -1.67 3.90
N VAL A 131 -14.52 -1.13 3.13
CA VAL A 131 -14.17 0.29 3.12
C VAL A 131 -15.23 1.14 2.40
N THR A 132 -16.01 0.54 1.50
CA THR A 132 -16.94 1.26 0.59
C THR A 132 -17.91 2.20 1.33
N PRO A 133 -18.56 1.79 2.44
CA PRO A 133 -19.45 2.67 3.21
C PRO A 133 -18.73 3.85 3.88
N TRP A 134 -17.41 3.79 4.01
CA TRP A 134 -16.58 4.76 4.74
C TRP A 134 -15.78 5.69 3.83
N VAL A 135 -15.95 5.59 2.51
CA VAL A 135 -15.33 6.52 1.55
C VAL A 135 -15.60 7.99 1.90
N PRO A 136 -16.81 8.43 2.31
CA PRO A 136 -17.03 9.81 2.72
C PRO A 136 -16.13 10.24 3.89
N ALA A 137 -16.00 9.40 4.92
CA ALA A 137 -15.14 9.69 6.07
C ALA A 137 -13.66 9.79 5.67
N LEU A 138 -13.22 8.97 4.71
CA LEU A 138 -11.87 9.01 4.15
C LEU A 138 -11.61 10.33 3.40
N VAL A 139 -12.54 10.76 2.55
CA VAL A 139 -12.46 12.04 1.83
C VAL A 139 -12.45 13.21 2.81
N ASP A 140 -13.37 13.23 3.78
CA ASP A 140 -13.44 14.27 4.81
C ASP A 140 -12.13 14.37 5.62
N GLY A 141 -11.51 13.23 5.91
CA GLY A 141 -10.23 13.16 6.62
C GLY A 141 -9.06 13.68 5.80
N HIS A 142 -9.03 13.33 4.52
CA HIS A 142 -8.05 13.81 3.55
C HIS A 142 -8.14 15.33 3.38
N ASP A 143 -9.33 15.84 3.12
CA ASP A 143 -9.55 17.27 2.86
C ASP A 143 -9.23 18.11 4.09
N ALA A 144 -9.67 17.68 5.28
CA ALA A 144 -9.33 18.35 6.53
C ALA A 144 -7.81 18.37 6.80
N ALA A 145 -7.09 17.29 6.49
CA ALA A 145 -5.65 17.26 6.61
C ALA A 145 -4.99 18.20 5.59
N MET A 146 -5.48 18.24 4.35
CA MET A 146 -4.93 19.13 3.34
C MET A 146 -5.14 20.60 3.66
N GLU A 147 -6.29 20.98 4.19
CA GLU A 147 -6.55 22.34 4.66
C GLU A 147 -5.53 22.76 5.73
N VAL A 148 -5.25 21.89 6.71
CA VAL A 148 -4.25 22.13 7.75
C VAL A 148 -2.84 22.24 7.17
N LEU A 149 -2.47 21.33 6.26
CA LEU A 149 -1.15 21.34 5.61
C LEU A 149 -0.92 22.62 4.81
N ILE A 150 -1.93 23.11 4.08
CA ILE A 150 -1.87 24.36 3.32
C ILE A 150 -1.82 25.57 4.26
N ALA A 151 -2.70 25.62 5.27
CA ALA A 151 -2.80 26.74 6.20
C ALA A 151 -1.51 26.95 7.01
N HIS A 152 -0.77 25.87 7.27
CA HIS A 152 0.46 25.90 8.07
C HIS A 152 1.73 25.64 7.26
N ARG A 153 1.71 25.77 5.92
CA ARG A 153 2.85 25.41 5.05
C ARG A 153 4.18 25.97 5.52
N ASP A 154 4.20 27.27 5.87
CA ASP A 154 5.45 27.97 6.16
C ASP A 154 6.08 27.46 7.48
N ALA A 155 5.24 27.11 8.47
CA ALA A 155 5.69 26.52 9.73
C ALA A 155 6.11 25.06 9.54
N LEU A 156 5.42 24.31 8.67
CA LEU A 156 5.76 22.93 8.35
C LEU A 156 7.11 22.81 7.63
N THR A 157 7.41 23.75 6.72
CA THR A 157 8.63 23.79 5.90
C THR A 157 9.74 24.67 6.48
N ALA A 158 9.59 25.18 7.70
CA ALA A 158 10.66 25.91 8.38
C ALA A 158 11.90 25.02 8.56
N GLU A 159 13.06 25.63 8.78
CA GLU A 159 14.33 24.90 8.95
C GLU A 159 14.30 23.91 10.12
N ASP A 160 13.55 24.24 11.18
CA ASP A 160 13.25 23.39 12.35
C ASP A 160 11.84 22.79 12.31
N GLY A 161 11.16 22.90 11.16
CA GLY A 161 9.80 22.42 10.95
C GLY A 161 9.72 20.90 10.79
N PRO A 162 8.53 20.31 10.98
CA PRO A 162 8.32 18.87 10.89
C PRO A 162 8.56 18.28 9.48
N LEU A 163 8.60 19.10 8.43
CA LEU A 163 8.91 18.67 7.06
C LEU A 163 10.35 19.01 6.64
N ALA A 164 11.23 19.34 7.57
CA ALA A 164 12.65 19.58 7.31
C ALA A 164 13.40 18.25 7.05
N PHE A 165 13.23 17.67 5.86
CA PHE A 165 13.87 16.40 5.45
C PHE A 165 15.21 16.57 4.72
N THR A 166 15.93 17.67 4.96
CA THR A 166 17.19 17.94 4.27
C THR A 166 18.23 16.85 4.52
N GLY A 167 18.68 16.19 3.45
CA GLY A 167 19.66 15.11 3.52
C GLY A 167 19.09 13.74 3.90
N ALA A 168 17.76 13.59 3.99
CA ALA A 168 17.14 12.29 4.18
C ALA A 168 17.48 11.35 3.02
N LEU A 169 17.84 10.11 3.37
CA LEU A 169 18.10 9.05 2.39
C LEU A 169 16.83 8.21 2.24
N CYS A 170 16.33 8.11 1.01
CA CYS A 170 15.17 7.31 0.68
C CYS A 170 15.50 6.27 -0.39
N ARG A 171 14.81 5.15 -0.35
CA ARG A 171 14.93 4.05 -1.29
C ARG A 171 14.21 4.41 -2.58
N HIS A 172 14.90 4.20 -3.70
CA HIS A 172 14.29 4.27 -5.03
C HIS A 172 14.06 2.86 -5.58
N VAL A 173 12.79 2.49 -5.78
CA VAL A 173 12.40 1.23 -6.41
C VAL A 173 12.28 1.45 -7.92
N ALA A 174 13.35 1.15 -8.66
CA ALA A 174 13.43 1.41 -10.10
C ALA A 174 12.52 0.51 -10.96
N LEU A 175 12.22 -0.70 -10.49
CA LEU A 175 11.31 -1.65 -11.14
C LEU A 175 10.51 -2.40 -10.08
N PRO A 176 9.27 -2.86 -10.40
CA PRO A 176 8.51 -3.71 -9.50
C PRO A 176 9.29 -4.96 -9.08
N THR A 177 9.20 -5.33 -7.80
CA THR A 177 9.91 -6.49 -7.21
C THR A 177 9.69 -7.78 -8.00
N GLU A 178 8.49 -7.98 -8.55
CA GLU A 178 8.15 -9.14 -9.38
C GLU A 178 9.00 -9.24 -10.66
N SER A 179 9.42 -8.11 -11.24
CA SER A 179 10.32 -8.10 -12.41
C SER A 179 11.69 -8.68 -12.06
N TYR A 180 12.25 -8.31 -10.90
CA TYR A 180 13.50 -8.87 -10.40
C TYR A 180 13.34 -10.35 -10.02
N ARG A 181 12.23 -10.71 -9.36
CA ARG A 181 11.92 -12.12 -9.03
C ARG A 181 11.91 -12.99 -10.27
N ARG A 182 11.23 -12.57 -11.34
CA ARG A 182 11.17 -13.31 -12.61
C ARG A 182 12.53 -13.45 -13.28
N LEU A 183 13.36 -12.41 -13.22
CA LEU A 183 14.72 -12.47 -13.75
C LEU A 183 15.55 -13.51 -12.98
N LEU A 184 15.51 -13.49 -11.65
CA LEU A 184 16.23 -14.44 -10.80
C LEU A 184 15.79 -15.89 -11.04
N VAL A 185 14.48 -16.14 -11.19
CA VAL A 185 13.96 -17.49 -11.48
C VAL A 185 14.40 -17.99 -12.85
N ARG A 186 14.55 -17.11 -13.85
CA ARG A 186 15.02 -17.50 -15.20
C ARG A 186 16.52 -17.74 -15.28
N LEU A 187 17.29 -17.11 -14.39
CA LEU A 187 18.75 -17.22 -14.36
C LEU A 187 19.26 -18.36 -13.45
N ALA A 188 18.38 -18.97 -12.66
CA ALA A 188 18.65 -20.12 -11.81
C ALA A 188 18.28 -21.44 -12.52
#